data_AF-A0A0F8YD06-F1
#
_entry.id   AF-A0A0F8YD06-F1
#
_cell.length_a   1.000
_cell.length_b   1.000
_cell.length_c   1.000
_cell.angle_alpha   90.00
_cell.angle_beta   90.00
_cell.angle_gamma   90.00
#
_symmetry.space_group_name_H-M   'P 1'
#
loop_
_entity.id
_entity.type
_entity.pdbx_description
1 polymer ?
#
loop_
_entity_poly.entity_id
_entity_poly.type
_entity_poly.pdbx_seq_one_letter_code
_entity_poly.pdbx_strand_id
1 'polypeptide(L)'
;MVEERTLERPAGIDVRVALLDEYMELKGELGPLEKRMREVRDRLRDLVTEHGHFVDEARGVVVRVEGRFRKEYDAERLVAVFPRLAGCVKSAVDTGQLEACVTAGMVTDTELEREGVLTRTLHSRALIVKPLGQRPAGLARR
;
A
#
# COMPACT_ATOMS: atom_id res chain seq x y z
N MET A 1 -2.25 70.14 33.17
CA MET A 1 -1.26 69.39 32.38
C MET A 1 -0.71 68.34 33.33
N VAL A 2 -0.94 67.05 33.15
CA VAL A 2 -0.48 66.25 32.01
C VAL A 2 -1.49 65.12 31.75
N GLU A 3 -1.93 64.98 30.50
CA GLU A 3 -2.68 63.82 30.01
C GLU A 3 -1.71 62.62 29.93
N GLU A 4 -1.90 61.60 30.76
CA GLU A 4 -1.33 60.28 30.49
C GLU A 4 -2.30 59.48 29.62
N ARG A 5 -2.06 59.56 28.31
CA ARG A 5 -2.64 58.64 27.33
C ARG A 5 -1.95 57.29 27.49
N THR A 6 -2.62 56.37 28.18
CA THR A 6 -2.20 54.97 28.23
C THR A 6 -2.34 54.37 26.83
N LEU A 7 -1.20 53.99 26.25
CA LEU A 7 -1.10 53.40 24.92
C LEU A 7 -1.92 52.11 24.83
N GLU A 8 -2.97 52.12 24.00
CA GLU A 8 -3.57 50.92 23.44
C GLU A 8 -2.54 50.24 22.52
N ARG A 9 -1.93 49.15 22.99
CA ARG A 9 -1.18 48.24 22.12
C ARG A 9 -2.20 47.33 21.40
N PRO A 10 -2.22 47.30 20.06
CA PRO A 10 -3.15 46.45 19.34
C PRO A 10 -2.84 44.99 19.66
N ALA A 11 -3.89 44.22 19.97
CA ALA A 11 -3.86 42.79 20.18
C ALA A 11 -3.14 42.12 19.00
N GLY A 12 -1.89 41.71 19.22
CA GLY A 12 -1.18 40.86 18.28
C GLY A 12 -1.97 39.56 18.18
N ILE A 13 -2.51 39.29 16.99
CA ILE A 13 -3.20 38.02 16.68
C ILE A 13 -2.31 36.89 17.19
N ASP A 14 -2.84 36.08 18.10
CA ASP A 14 -2.11 34.92 18.61
C ASP A 14 -1.91 33.98 17.43
N VAL A 15 -0.69 33.97 16.89
CA VAL A 15 -0.28 33.19 15.71
C VAL A 15 -0.61 31.70 15.92
N ARG A 16 -0.63 31.21 17.16
CA ARG A 16 -0.99 29.82 17.46
C ARG A 16 -2.47 29.55 17.20
N VAL A 17 -3.34 30.49 17.55
CA VAL A 17 -4.78 30.39 17.31
C VAL A 17 -5.06 30.47 15.81
N ALA A 18 -4.42 31.41 15.10
CA ALA A 18 -4.58 31.53 13.65
C ALA A 18 -4.12 30.25 12.90
N LEU A 19 -2.99 29.66 13.28
CA LEU A 19 -2.52 28.39 12.69
C LEU A 19 -3.41 27.20 13.06
N LEU A 20 -3.98 27.17 14.27
CA LEU A 20 -4.91 26.13 14.68
C LEU A 20 -6.22 26.20 13.89
N ASP A 21 -6.74 27.41 13.68
CA ASP A 21 -7.94 27.65 12.89
C ASP A 21 -7.71 27.21 11.44
N GLU A 22 -6.60 27.62 10.81
CA GLU A 22 -6.21 27.19 9.47
C GLU A 22 -6.07 25.66 9.36
N TYR A 23 -5.42 25.02 10.34
CA TYR A 23 -5.31 23.56 10.39
C TYR A 23 -6.67 22.86 10.47
N MET A 24 -7.58 23.37 11.30
CA MET A 24 -8.92 22.79 11.47
C MET A 24 -9.78 22.98 10.22
N GLU A 25 -9.62 24.10 9.53
CA GLU A 25 -10.28 24.38 8.25
C GLU A 25 -9.79 23.40 7.18
N LEU A 26 -8.47 23.26 6.99
CA LEU A 26 -7.86 22.31 6.06
C LEU A 26 -8.27 20.86 6.35
N LYS A 27 -8.32 20.48 7.63
CA LYS A 27 -8.77 19.15 8.04
C LYS A 27 -10.25 18.94 7.74
N GLY A 28 -11.07 20.00 7.87
CA GLY A 28 -12.48 20.01 7.51
C GLY A 28 -12.70 19.79 6.01
N GLU A 29 -11.84 20.37 5.16
CA GLU A 29 -11.88 20.18 3.70
C GLU A 29 -11.33 18.82 3.25
N LEU A 30 -10.33 18.29 3.96
CA LEU A 30 -9.69 17.03 3.61
C LEU A 30 -10.66 15.85 3.70
N GLY A 31 -11.53 15.80 4.71
CA GLY A 31 -12.49 14.70 4.89
C GLY A 31 -13.41 14.46 3.68
N PRO A 32 -14.12 15.50 3.18
CA PRO A 32 -14.90 15.43 1.95
C PRO A 32 -14.07 15.05 0.71
N LEU A 33 -12.85 15.58 0.58
CA LEU A 33 -11.95 15.27 -0.53
C LEU A 33 -11.51 13.80 -0.51
N GLU A 34 -11.14 13.28 0.66
CA GLU A 34 -10.81 11.86 0.84
C GLU A 34 -12.00 10.95 0.50
N LYS A 35 -13.21 11.32 0.94
CA LYS A 35 -14.43 10.58 0.60
C LYS A 35 -14.65 10.56 -0.91
N ARG A 36 -14.58 11.72 -1.57
CA ARG A 36 -14.72 11.82 -3.03
C ARG A 36 -13.64 11.04 -3.77
N MET A 37 -12.40 11.07 -3.29
CA MET A 37 -11.30 10.30 -3.86
C MET A 37 -11.54 8.79 -3.74
N ARG A 38 -12.08 8.32 -2.60
CA ARG A 38 -12.47 6.91 -2.45
C ARG A 38 -13.56 6.52 -3.46
N GLU A 39 -14.61 7.32 -3.59
CA GLU A 39 -15.71 7.06 -4.54
C GLU A 39 -15.22 7.01 -6.00
N VAL A 40 -14.36 7.95 -6.42
CA VAL A 40 -13.77 7.95 -7.76
C VAL A 40 -12.90 6.71 -7.98
N ARG A 41 -12.08 6.35 -7.00
CA ARG A 41 -11.22 5.16 -7.06
C ARG A 41 -12.05 3.87 -7.16
N ASP A 42 -13.15 3.77 -6.43
CA ASP A 42 -14.01 2.59 -6.48
C ASP A 42 -14.69 2.46 -7.85
N ARG A 43 -15.27 3.54 -8.39
CA ARG A 43 -15.81 3.56 -9.76
C ARG A 43 -14.76 3.20 -10.81
N LEU A 44 -13.55 3.74 -10.66
CA LEU A 44 -12.45 3.44 -11.57
C LEU A 44 -12.01 1.98 -11.48
N ARG A 45 -11.99 1.41 -10.27
CA ARG A 45 -11.73 -0.02 -10.06
C ARG A 45 -12.80 -0.87 -10.74
N ASP A 46 -14.06 -0.51 -10.65
CA ASP A 46 -15.15 -1.27 -11.24
C ASP A 46 -15.02 -1.28 -12.78
N LEU A 47 -14.82 -0.11 -13.39
CA LEU A 47 -14.55 0.01 -14.83
C LEU A 47 -13.34 -0.80 -15.29
N VAL A 48 -12.22 -0.71 -14.55
CA VAL A 48 -11.00 -1.46 -14.89
C VAL A 48 -11.18 -2.95 -14.65
N THR A 49 -12.01 -3.36 -13.69
CA THR A 49 -12.32 -4.79 -13.47
C THR A 49 -13.09 -5.37 -14.64
N GLU A 50 -14.01 -4.61 -15.24
CA GLU A 50 -14.77 -5.03 -16.41
C GLU A 50 -13.92 -5.08 -17.69
N HIS A 51 -13.00 -4.13 -17.87
CA HIS A 51 -12.22 -3.99 -19.12
C HIS A 51 -10.78 -4.55 -19.02
N GLY A 52 -10.38 -5.01 -17.83
CA GLY A 52 -9.05 -5.55 -17.52
C GLY A 52 -7.99 -4.48 -17.24
N HIS A 53 -7.76 -3.57 -18.18
CA HIS A 53 -6.85 -2.43 -18.03
C HIS A 53 -7.21 -1.32 -19.03
N PHE A 54 -6.79 -0.09 -18.76
CA PHE A 54 -6.82 0.98 -19.76
C PHE A 54 -5.50 1.76 -19.77
N VAL A 55 -5.20 2.34 -20.93
CA VAL A 55 -4.03 3.18 -21.16
C VAL A 55 -4.53 4.59 -21.47
N ASP A 56 -4.05 5.57 -20.72
CA ASP A 56 -4.22 6.99 -21.02
C ASP A 56 -2.91 7.48 -21.65
N GLU A 57 -2.89 7.54 -22.98
CA GLU A 57 -1.73 7.96 -23.76
C GLU A 57 -1.40 9.45 -23.55
N ALA A 58 -2.43 10.29 -23.34
CA ALA A 58 -2.24 11.73 -23.15
C ALA A 58 -1.49 12.06 -21.86
N ARG A 59 -1.75 11.29 -20.79
CA ARG A 59 -1.04 11.41 -19.51
C ARG A 59 0.13 10.43 -19.38
N GLY A 60 0.30 9.55 -20.36
CA GLY A 60 1.34 8.53 -20.34
C GLY A 60 1.20 7.58 -19.16
N VAL A 61 -0.01 7.10 -18.84
CA VAL A 61 -0.24 6.16 -17.72
C VAL A 61 -1.01 4.91 -18.15
N VAL A 62 -0.68 3.78 -17.54
CA VAL A 62 -1.48 2.55 -17.59
C VAL A 62 -2.16 2.34 -16.24
N VAL A 63 -3.45 2.02 -16.29
CA VAL A 63 -4.26 1.72 -15.13
C VAL A 63 -4.75 0.29 -15.21
N ARG A 64 -4.46 -0.50 -14.17
CA ARG A 64 -4.86 -1.91 -14.10
C ARG A 64 -5.23 -2.28 -12.67
N VAL A 65 -6.06 -3.30 -12.53
CA VAL A 65 -6.36 -3.89 -11.23
C VAL A 65 -5.42 -5.07 -11.00
N GLU A 66 -4.59 -4.98 -9.97
CA GLU A 66 -3.71 -6.08 -9.56
C GLU A 66 -4.28 -6.76 -8.30
N GLY A 67 -4.35 -8.09 -8.32
CA GLY A 67 -4.66 -8.89 -7.14
C GLY A 67 -3.52 -8.78 -6.13
N ARG A 68 -3.84 -8.37 -4.91
CA ARG A 68 -2.94 -8.47 -3.75
C ARG A 68 -3.25 -9.78 -3.05
N PHE A 69 -2.29 -10.68 -3.07
CA PHE A 69 -2.41 -11.99 -2.44
C PHE A 69 -1.76 -11.95 -1.06
N ARG A 70 -2.46 -12.49 -0.07
CA ARG A 70 -1.87 -12.81 1.22
C ARG A 70 -1.23 -14.19 1.10
N LYS A 71 0.01 -14.31 1.57
CA LYS A 71 0.72 -15.58 1.69
C LYS A 71 0.46 -16.16 3.07
N GLU A 72 0.02 -17.40 3.13
CA GLU A 72 -0.13 -18.18 4.35
C GLU A 72 0.70 -19.45 4.22
N TYR A 73 1.44 -19.79 5.27
CA TYR A 73 2.37 -20.91 5.25
C TYR A 73 1.96 -21.97 6.29
N ASP A 74 1.98 -23.22 5.88
CA ASP A 74 1.77 -24.37 6.77
C ASP A 74 3.12 -24.82 7.35
N ALA A 75 3.29 -24.61 8.65
CA ALA A 75 4.53 -24.92 9.36
C ALA A 75 4.82 -26.43 9.43
N GLU A 76 3.80 -27.25 9.66
CA GLU A 76 3.96 -28.70 9.79
C GLU A 76 4.34 -29.31 8.45
N ARG A 77 3.67 -28.87 7.39
CA ARG A 77 3.91 -29.32 6.03
C ARG A 77 5.26 -28.83 5.50
N LEU A 78 5.69 -27.61 5.86
CA LEU A 78 7.03 -27.11 5.53
C LEU A 78 8.12 -28.02 6.09
N VAL A 79 8.01 -28.44 7.35
CA VAL A 79 8.99 -29.35 7.98
C VAL A 79 8.93 -30.75 7.36
N ALA A 80 7.73 -31.26 7.10
CA ALA A 80 7.54 -32.60 6.54
C ALA A 80 8.09 -32.74 5.12
N VAL A 81 7.84 -31.75 4.26
CA VAL A 81 8.19 -31.81 2.82
C VAL A 81 9.55 -31.19 2.52
N PHE A 82 9.97 -30.18 3.30
CA PHE A 82 11.26 -29.53 3.16
C PHE A 82 12.06 -29.55 4.47
N PRO A 83 12.58 -30.72 4.91
CA PRO A 83 13.30 -30.84 6.19
C PRO A 83 14.49 -29.89 6.33
N ARG A 84 15.16 -29.56 5.21
CA ARG A 84 16.27 -28.59 5.15
C ARG A 84 15.85 -27.16 5.52
N LEU A 85 14.56 -26.83 5.43
CA LEU A 85 13.96 -25.55 5.78
C LEU A 85 13.31 -25.58 7.17
N ALA A 86 13.43 -26.66 7.93
CA ALA A 86 12.86 -26.75 9.29
C ALA A 86 13.38 -25.65 10.23
N GLY A 87 14.59 -25.13 9.97
CA GLY A 87 15.14 -23.97 10.68
C GLY A 87 14.34 -22.68 10.53
N CYS A 88 13.50 -22.57 9.48
CA CYS A 88 12.57 -21.45 9.28
C CYS A 88 11.31 -21.57 10.14
N VAL A 89 11.14 -22.64 10.92
CA VAL A 89 9.97 -22.88 11.77
C VAL A 89 10.36 -22.82 13.23
N LYS A 90 9.67 -21.98 14.00
CA LYS A 90 9.72 -21.98 15.47
C LYS A 90 8.35 -22.40 16.02
N SER A 91 7.53 -21.45 16.43
CA SER A 91 6.10 -21.66 16.72
C SER A 91 5.21 -21.48 15.48
N ALA A 92 5.70 -20.73 14.50
CA ALA A 92 5.13 -20.55 13.18
C ALA A 92 6.28 -20.41 12.16
N VAL A 93 5.93 -20.33 10.88
CA VAL A 93 6.90 -20.04 9.82
C VAL A 93 7.42 -18.61 9.96
N ASP A 94 8.73 -18.46 10.08
CA ASP A 94 9.43 -17.18 9.95
C ASP A 94 9.46 -16.80 8.47
N THR A 95 8.54 -15.93 8.07
CA THR A 95 8.38 -15.55 6.66
C THR A 95 9.60 -14.83 6.11
N GLY A 96 10.32 -14.07 6.94
CA GLY A 96 11.53 -13.35 6.50
C GLY A 96 12.67 -14.32 6.19
N GLN A 97 12.87 -15.32 7.04
CA GLN A 97 13.87 -16.36 6.78
C GLN A 97 13.49 -17.24 5.58
N LEU A 98 12.21 -17.63 5.48
CA LEU A 98 11.75 -18.44 4.35
C LEU A 98 11.87 -17.67 3.01
N GLU A 99 11.54 -16.38 2.98
CA GLU A 99 11.73 -15.52 1.80
C GLU A 99 13.21 -15.33 1.44
N ALA A 100 14.11 -15.31 2.42
CA ALA A 100 15.55 -15.32 2.17
C ALA A 100 15.99 -16.64 1.51
N CYS A 101 15.47 -17.79 1.97
CA CYS A 101 15.71 -19.08 1.34
C CYS A 101 15.17 -19.15 -0.10
N VAL A 102 14.01 -18.55 -0.35
CA VAL A 102 13.45 -18.42 -1.71
C VAL A 102 14.34 -17.56 -2.60
N THR A 103 14.79 -16.41 -2.08
CA THR A 103 15.69 -15.49 -2.80
C THR A 103 17.04 -16.13 -3.09
N ALA A 104 17.54 -16.97 -2.18
CA ALA A 104 18.77 -17.74 -2.35
C ALA A 104 18.60 -18.95 -3.31
N GLY A 105 17.39 -19.21 -3.82
CA GLY A 105 17.11 -20.31 -4.74
C GLY A 105 17.08 -21.69 -4.09
N MET A 106 16.96 -21.77 -2.75
CA MET A 106 16.86 -23.05 -2.03
C MET A 106 15.49 -23.73 -2.23
N VAL A 107 14.46 -22.93 -2.51
CA VAL A 107 13.12 -23.37 -2.85
C VAL A 107 12.44 -22.25 -3.64
N THR A 108 11.45 -22.56 -4.45
CA THR A 108 10.65 -21.56 -5.17
C THR A 108 9.26 -21.44 -4.56
N ASP A 109 8.63 -20.27 -4.70
CA ASP A 109 7.23 -20.08 -4.30
C ASP A 109 6.31 -21.14 -4.97
N THR A 110 6.60 -21.52 -6.22
CA THR A 110 5.84 -22.53 -6.97
C THR A 110 5.97 -23.93 -6.37
N GLU A 111 7.16 -24.31 -5.89
CA GLU A 111 7.36 -25.58 -5.18
C GLU A 111 6.62 -25.59 -3.84
N LEU A 112 6.69 -24.49 -3.09
CA LEU A 112 5.94 -24.36 -1.83
C LEU A 112 4.43 -24.44 -2.07
N GLU A 113 3.92 -23.82 -3.14
CA GLU A 113 2.50 -23.90 -3.53
C GLU A 113 2.09 -25.31 -3.93
N ARG A 114 2.89 -25.98 -4.77
CA ARG A 114 2.59 -27.34 -5.25
C ARG A 114 2.46 -28.34 -4.10
N GLU A 115 3.33 -28.22 -3.11
CA GLU A 115 3.34 -29.09 -1.93
C GLU A 115 2.31 -28.66 -0.87
N GLY A 116 1.52 -27.61 -1.13
CA GLY A 116 0.53 -27.08 -0.21
C GLY A 116 1.13 -26.45 1.05
N VAL A 117 2.41 -26.07 1.01
CA VAL A 117 3.09 -25.35 2.08
C VAL A 117 2.77 -23.86 2.02
N LEU A 118 2.68 -23.29 0.82
CA LEU A 118 2.28 -21.90 0.60
C LEU A 118 0.88 -21.87 -0.02
N THR A 119 -0.05 -21.21 0.67
CA THR A 119 -1.34 -20.83 0.09
C THR A 119 -1.35 -19.34 -0.19
N ARG A 120 -1.69 -18.97 -1.43
CA ARG A 120 -1.93 -17.57 -1.80
C ARG A 120 -3.43 -17.32 -1.90
N THR A 121 -3.96 -16.56 -0.95
CA THR A 121 -5.37 -16.16 -0.95
C THR A 121 -5.48 -14.73 -1.49
N LEU A 122 -6.42 -14.50 -2.41
CA LEU A 122 -6.69 -13.15 -2.89
C LEU A 122 -7.25 -12.34 -1.71
N HIS A 123 -6.47 -11.37 -1.24
CA HIS A 123 -6.82 -10.57 -0.07
C HIS A 123 -7.53 -9.27 -0.48
N SER A 124 -7.07 -8.62 -1.55
CA SER A 124 -7.72 -7.43 -2.09
C SER A 124 -7.36 -7.22 -3.55
N ARG A 125 -8.09 -6.34 -4.23
CA ARG A 125 -7.78 -5.86 -5.58
C ARG A 125 -7.41 -4.40 -5.51
N ALA A 126 -6.19 -4.08 -5.90
CA ALA A 126 -5.67 -2.72 -5.87
C ALA A 126 -5.71 -2.11 -7.27
N LEU A 127 -6.23 -0.88 -7.36
CA LEU A 127 -6.07 -0.06 -8.54
C LEU A 127 -4.61 0.43 -8.60
N ILE A 128 -3.92 0.07 -9.66
CA ILE A 128 -2.52 0.43 -9.90
C ILE A 128 -2.47 1.38 -11.09
N VAL A 129 -1.90 2.56 -10.87
CA VAL A 129 -1.62 3.56 -11.91
C VAL A 129 -0.10 3.62 -12.06
N LYS A 130 0.43 3.26 -13.23
CA LYS A 130 1.87 3.25 -13.52
C LYS A 130 2.16 4.11 -14.75
N PRO A 131 3.27 4.88 -14.76
CA PRO A 131 3.70 5.57 -15.97
C PRO A 131 4.03 4.59 -17.11
N LEU A 132 3.63 4.93 -18.33
CA LEU A 132 4.05 4.24 -19.55
C LEU A 132 5.57 4.40 -19.69
N GLY A 133 6.29 3.26 -19.66
CA GLY A 133 7.75 3.22 -19.73
C GLY A 133 8.41 2.54 -18.52
N GLN A 134 7.71 2.42 -17.39
CA GLN A 134 8.14 1.49 -16.33
C GLN A 134 7.70 0.07 -16.69
N ARG A 135 8.62 -0.72 -17.27
CA ARG A 135 8.46 -2.18 -17.34
C ARG A 135 8.11 -2.70 -15.94
N PRO A 136 7.12 -3.59 -15.77
CA PRO A 136 6.92 -4.26 -14.50
C PRO A 136 8.22 -5.02 -14.18
N ALA A 137 8.90 -4.61 -13.12
CA ALA A 137 9.98 -5.37 -12.51
C ALA A 137 9.37 -6.71 -12.05
N GLY A 138 9.54 -7.76 -12.85
CA GLY A 138 8.91 -9.05 -12.59
C GLY A 138 8.89 -10.04 -13.76
N LEU A 139 9.18 -9.61 -14.99
CA LEU A 139 9.35 -10.51 -16.13
C LEU A 139 10.79 -10.44 -16.69
N ALA A 140 11.72 -10.87 -15.85
CA ALA A 140 12.93 -11.58 -16.26
C ALA A 140 12.92 -12.83 -15.38
N ARG A 141 12.97 -14.07 -15.88
CA ARG A 141 13.93 -14.60 -16.84
C ARG A 141 13.29 -15.76 -17.64
N ARG A 142 13.78 -15.93 -18.87
CA ARG A 142 13.75 -17.19 -19.61
C ARG A 142 14.81 -18.12 -19.05
#